data_AF-A0A7Y1XR42-F1
#
_entry.id   AF-A0A7Y1XR42-F1
#
_cell.length_a   1.000
_cell.length_b   1.000
_cell.length_c   1.000
_cell.angle_alpha   90.00
_cell.angle_beta   90.00
_cell.angle_gamma   90.00
#
_symmetry.space_group_name_H-M   'P 1'
#
loop_
_entity.id
_entity.type
_entity.pdbx_description
1 polymer ?
#
loop_
_entity_poly.entity_id
_entity_poly.type
_entity_poly.pdbx_seq_one_letter_code
_entity_poly.pdbx_strand_id
1 'polypeptide(L)'
;MQKSVFVLLCLLTTYFSFAQIIPRQGPGNENQFRQDSAAFSQEQLIQLSGKTTYIDYKVISYQYDTTYVDTTLSQLKYHKFNYIRQDLFELLPFHNQGQTFNTLGYTFDKASLYPEFGARAKHFNYYQTEDINYYRVATPTTELMYRSGLEQGQVLDAI
;
A
#
# COMPACT_ATOMS: atom_id res chain seq x y z
N MET A 1 -34.23 32.13 26.76
CA MET A 1 -34.49 31.10 25.73
C MET A 1 -33.22 30.46 25.17
N GLN A 2 -32.14 31.19 24.88
CA GLN A 2 -30.93 30.57 24.29
C GLN A 2 -30.16 29.62 25.22
N LYS A 3 -30.08 29.94 26.53
CA LYS A 3 -29.39 29.08 27.51
C LYS A 3 -30.11 27.75 27.75
N SER A 4 -31.44 27.73 27.70
CA SER A 4 -32.24 26.51 27.88
C SER A 4 -32.19 25.59 26.64
N VAL A 5 -32.06 26.16 25.44
CA VAL A 5 -31.87 25.38 24.21
C VAL A 5 -30.50 24.70 24.16
N PHE A 6 -29.44 25.39 24.63
CA PHE A 6 -28.10 24.82 24.69
C PHE A 6 -28.01 23.62 25.66
N VAL A 7 -28.68 23.70 26.81
CA VAL A 7 -28.75 22.58 27.76
C VAL A 7 -29.50 21.38 27.18
N LEU A 8 -30.57 21.63 26.41
CA LEU A 8 -31.33 20.58 25.73
C LEU A 8 -30.51 19.88 24.63
N LEU A 9 -29.68 20.63 23.90
CA LEU A 9 -28.78 20.10 22.88
C LEU A 9 -27.71 19.18 23.50
N CYS A 10 -27.09 19.59 24.61
CA CYS A 10 -26.08 18.77 25.31
C CYS A 10 -26.67 17.48 25.91
N LEU A 11 -27.95 17.50 26.31
CA LEU A 11 -28.65 16.30 26.79
C LEU A 11 -29.03 15.33 25.65
N LEU A 12 -29.17 15.81 24.42
CA LEU A 12 -29.49 14.96 23.26
C LEU A 12 -28.26 14.17 22.76
N THR A 13 -27.06 14.71 22.92
CA THR A 13 -25.82 14.08 22.45
C THR A 13 -25.32 12.91 23.31
N THR A 14 -25.79 12.80 24.56
CA THR A 14 -25.37 11.71 25.46
C THR A 14 -26.11 10.38 25.18
N TYR A 15 -27.22 10.41 24.42
CA TYR A 15 -27.99 9.20 24.07
C TYR A 15 -27.38 8.37 22.93
N PHE A 16 -26.43 8.92 22.16
CA PHE A 16 -25.79 8.20 21.05
C PHE A 16 -24.56 7.35 21.46
N SER A 17 -24.20 7.32 22.74
CA SER A 17 -22.97 6.65 23.20
C SER A 17 -23.16 5.22 23.72
N PHE A 18 -24.29 4.57 23.45
CA PHE A 18 -24.43 3.13 23.73
C PHE A 18 -23.77 2.30 22.61
N ALA A 19 -22.47 2.05 22.73
CA ALA A 19 -21.82 0.97 22.00
C ALA A 19 -22.24 -0.36 22.65
N GLN A 20 -22.93 -1.23 21.89
CA GLN A 20 -23.18 -2.61 22.32
C GLN A 20 -21.85 -3.37 22.33
N ILE A 21 -21.33 -3.68 23.52
CA ILE A 21 -20.45 -4.84 23.71
C ILE A 21 -21.39 -6.03 23.94
N ILE A 22 -21.48 -6.93 22.96
CA ILE A 22 -22.18 -8.21 23.13
C ILE A 22 -21.33 -9.05 24.10
N PRO A 23 -21.76 -9.28 25.35
CA PRO A 23 -21.04 -10.19 26.23
C PRO A 23 -21.33 -11.61 25.76
N ARG A 24 -20.30 -12.34 25.32
CA ARG A 24 -20.42 -13.76 24.98
C ARG A 24 -20.78 -14.55 26.24
N GLN A 25 -22.05 -14.90 26.40
CA GLN A 25 -22.51 -15.91 27.35
C GLN A 25 -22.77 -17.22 26.60
N GLY A 26 -21.99 -18.25 26.93
CA GLY A 26 -22.35 -19.65 26.73
C GLY A 26 -21.60 -20.39 25.62
N PRO A 27 -21.38 -21.70 25.78
CA PRO A 27 -20.70 -22.53 24.79
C PRO A 27 -21.69 -22.90 23.69
N GLY A 28 -21.50 -22.36 22.49
CA GLY A 28 -22.44 -22.63 21.40
C GLY A 28 -22.00 -22.05 20.06
N ASN A 29 -21.59 -22.96 19.17
CA ASN A 29 -21.46 -22.80 17.72
C ASN A 29 -20.47 -21.73 17.21
N GLU A 30 -19.24 -22.18 16.95
CA GLU A 30 -18.13 -21.47 16.29
C GLU A 30 -18.36 -21.11 14.81
N ASN A 31 -19.59 -21.23 14.29
CA ASN A 31 -19.85 -21.16 12.84
C ASN A 31 -20.36 -19.80 12.33
N GLN A 32 -20.34 -18.73 13.14
CA GLN A 32 -20.90 -17.43 12.73
C GLN A 32 -19.88 -16.30 12.49
N PHE A 33 -18.57 -16.58 12.50
CA PHE A 33 -17.54 -15.60 12.12
C PHE A 33 -16.45 -16.21 11.21
N ARG A 34 -16.87 -16.85 10.11
CA ARG A 34 -15.98 -17.26 9.02
C ARG A 34 -16.25 -16.50 7.73
N GLN A 35 -16.47 -15.20 7.85
CA GLN A 35 -16.45 -14.27 6.71
C GLN A 35 -15.24 -13.34 6.80
N ASP A 36 -14.14 -13.86 7.35
CA ASP A 36 -12.84 -13.23 7.24
C ASP A 36 -12.14 -13.81 6.01
N SER A 37 -11.72 -12.94 5.09
CA SER A 37 -10.91 -13.37 3.93
C SER A 37 -9.52 -13.86 4.37
N ALA A 38 -9.14 -13.59 5.62
CA ALA A 38 -7.89 -14.05 6.23
C ALA A 38 -8.02 -15.37 7.02
N ALA A 39 -9.21 -16.00 7.10
CA ALA A 39 -9.37 -17.31 7.72
C ALA A 39 -8.84 -18.43 6.80
N PHE A 40 -7.53 -18.46 6.61
CA PHE A 40 -6.79 -19.48 5.88
C PHE A 40 -6.83 -20.80 6.68
N SER A 41 -7.89 -21.59 6.47
CA SER A 41 -8.13 -22.83 7.21
C SER A 41 -7.67 -24.09 6.47
N GLN A 42 -7.24 -24.00 5.22
CA GLN A 42 -6.80 -25.17 4.46
C GLN A 42 -5.63 -24.78 3.58
N GLU A 43 -4.46 -25.37 3.81
CA GLU A 43 -3.36 -25.35 2.85
C GLU A 43 -3.85 -26.04 1.58
N GLN A 44 -4.30 -25.25 0.60
CA GLN A 44 -4.64 -25.79 -0.71
C GLN A 44 -3.32 -26.07 -1.42
N LEU A 45 -2.88 -27.33 -1.40
CA LEU A 45 -1.78 -27.81 -2.23
C LEU A 45 -2.20 -27.72 -3.70
N ILE A 46 -1.84 -26.62 -4.35
CA ILE A 46 -2.04 -26.43 -5.79
C ILE A 46 -1.07 -27.38 -6.49
N GLN A 47 -1.59 -28.48 -7.05
CA GLN A 47 -0.81 -29.37 -7.92
C GLN A 47 -0.55 -28.64 -9.24
N LEU A 48 0.65 -28.08 -9.39
CA LEU A 48 1.10 -27.50 -10.65
C LEU A 48 1.26 -28.63 -11.68
N SER A 49 0.46 -28.57 -12.74
CA SER A 49 0.49 -29.55 -13.83
C SER A 49 1.76 -29.47 -14.69
N GLY A 50 2.67 -28.52 -14.45
CA GLY A 50 3.86 -28.30 -15.26
C GLY A 50 4.95 -27.48 -14.57
N LYS A 51 6.18 -27.56 -15.11
CA LYS A 51 7.32 -26.77 -14.68
C LYS A 51 7.12 -25.31 -15.12
N THR A 52 7.07 -24.39 -14.18
CA THR A 52 7.04 -22.95 -14.46
C THR A 52 8.45 -22.40 -14.67
N THR A 53 8.52 -21.30 -15.40
CA THR A 53 9.75 -20.58 -15.71
C THR A 53 9.56 -19.09 -15.49
N TYR A 54 10.65 -18.32 -15.40
CA TYR A 54 10.57 -16.87 -15.10
C TYR A 54 9.74 -16.08 -16.14
N ILE A 55 9.63 -16.57 -17.38
CA ILE A 55 8.82 -15.96 -18.44
C ILE A 55 7.29 -16.06 -18.21
N ASP A 56 6.87 -16.94 -17.29
CA ASP A 56 5.44 -17.11 -16.96
C ASP A 56 4.94 -16.04 -15.98
N TYR A 57 5.85 -15.28 -15.37
CA TYR A 57 5.57 -14.21 -14.42
C TYR A 57 5.65 -12.87 -15.14
N LYS A 58 4.50 -12.34 -15.52
CA LYS A 58 4.39 -11.14 -16.36
C LYS A 58 3.96 -9.94 -15.55
N VAL A 59 4.66 -8.83 -15.77
CA VAL A 59 4.33 -7.49 -15.26
C VAL A 59 3.82 -6.67 -16.44
N ILE A 60 2.65 -6.07 -16.31
CA ILE A 60 1.97 -5.31 -17.36
C ILE A 60 1.87 -3.87 -16.87
N SER A 61 2.50 -2.95 -17.59
CA SER A 61 2.49 -1.52 -17.25
C SER A 61 1.13 -0.88 -17.58
N TYR A 62 0.93 0.34 -17.09
CA TYR A 62 -0.22 1.17 -17.46
C TYR A 62 -0.36 1.35 -18.98
N GLN A 63 0.76 1.45 -19.71
CA GLN A 63 0.80 1.58 -21.17
C GLN A 63 0.64 0.23 -21.91
N TYR A 64 0.25 -0.84 -21.22
CA TYR A 64 0.12 -2.21 -21.74
C TYR A 64 1.43 -2.85 -22.22
N ASP A 65 2.58 -2.34 -21.77
CA ASP A 65 3.88 -2.97 -22.05
C ASP A 65 4.08 -4.15 -21.09
N THR A 66 4.51 -5.30 -21.62
CA THR A 66 4.66 -6.53 -20.82
C THR A 66 6.13 -6.88 -20.62
N THR A 67 6.55 -6.98 -19.37
CA THR A 67 7.87 -7.45 -18.96
C THR A 67 7.75 -8.66 -18.03
N TYR A 68 8.88 -9.16 -17.53
CA TYR A 68 8.93 -10.31 -16.63
C TYR A 68 9.41 -9.91 -15.24
N VAL A 69 9.03 -10.67 -14.22
CA VAL A 69 9.55 -10.48 -12.86
C VAL A 69 11.04 -10.82 -12.85
N ASP A 70 11.87 -9.81 -12.61
CA ASP A 70 13.32 -9.93 -12.61
C ASP A 70 13.84 -10.01 -11.16
N THR A 71 14.58 -11.08 -10.85
CA THR A 71 15.17 -11.35 -9.52
C THR A 71 16.68 -11.09 -9.45
N THR A 72 17.31 -10.64 -10.54
CA THR A 72 18.75 -10.34 -10.57
C THR A 72 19.13 -9.17 -9.66
N LEU A 73 20.40 -9.10 -9.24
CA LEU A 73 20.94 -7.97 -8.49
C LEU A 73 21.71 -7.06 -9.45
N SER A 74 21.24 -5.84 -9.64
CA SER A 74 21.87 -4.85 -10.52
C SER A 74 21.95 -3.48 -9.84
N GLN A 75 22.89 -2.64 -10.29
CA GLN A 75 23.02 -1.27 -9.78
C GLN A 75 21.74 -0.45 -10.00
N LEU A 76 21.08 -0.65 -11.15
CA LEU A 76 19.80 0.01 -11.44
C LEU A 76 18.72 -0.35 -10.40
N LYS A 77 18.63 -1.62 -10.00
CA LYS A 77 17.70 -2.05 -8.94
C LYS A 77 18.11 -1.51 -7.57
N TYR A 78 19.41 -1.43 -7.29
CA TYR A 78 19.90 -0.84 -6.05
C TYR A 78 19.45 0.62 -5.89
N HIS A 79 19.51 1.43 -6.94
CA HIS A 79 19.02 2.82 -6.89
C HIS A 79 17.52 2.93 -6.62
N LYS A 80 16.73 1.98 -7.11
CA LYS A 80 15.27 1.89 -6.87
C LYS A 80 14.92 1.18 -5.54
N PHE A 81 15.90 0.68 -4.79
CA PHE A 81 15.69 -0.06 -3.54
C PHE A 81 15.43 0.89 -2.36
N ASN A 82 14.31 1.58 -2.40
CA ASN A 82 13.85 2.54 -1.41
C ASN A 82 12.32 2.52 -1.32
N TYR A 83 11.77 3.21 -0.33
CA TYR A 83 10.36 3.11 0.01
C TYR A 83 9.38 3.67 -1.06
N ILE A 84 9.86 4.46 -2.03
CA ILE A 84 9.05 4.92 -3.18
C ILE A 84 9.28 4.08 -4.45
N ARG A 85 10.19 3.10 -4.42
CA ARG A 85 10.56 2.22 -5.55
C ARG A 85 10.98 2.93 -6.84
N GLN A 86 11.47 4.16 -6.73
CA GLN A 86 11.91 4.99 -7.85
C GLN A 86 13.37 5.42 -7.68
N ASP A 87 14.00 5.88 -8.75
CA ASP A 87 15.33 6.49 -8.64
C ASP A 87 15.20 7.86 -7.94
N LEU A 88 16.13 8.14 -7.02
CA LEU A 88 16.16 9.37 -6.23
C LEU A 88 16.98 10.49 -6.88
N PHE A 89 17.33 10.34 -8.16
CA PHE A 89 17.97 11.41 -8.92
C PHE A 89 17.15 12.72 -8.79
N GLU A 90 17.84 13.83 -8.51
CA GLU A 90 17.23 15.16 -8.22
C GLU A 90 16.34 15.24 -6.97
N LEU A 91 16.31 14.20 -6.12
CA LEU A 91 15.59 14.21 -4.85
C LEU A 91 16.57 14.15 -3.68
N LEU A 92 16.44 15.11 -2.75
CA LEU A 92 17.20 15.11 -1.51
C LEU A 92 16.36 14.49 -0.37
N PRO A 93 16.74 13.30 0.15
CA PRO A 93 16.04 12.65 1.26
C PRO A 93 16.28 13.38 2.58
N PHE A 94 15.29 13.35 3.47
CA PHE A 94 15.50 13.66 4.89
C PHE A 94 16.12 12.46 5.63
N HIS A 95 16.56 12.71 6.87
CA HIS A 95 17.18 11.72 7.74
C HIS A 95 16.32 10.46 7.95
N ASN A 96 14.99 10.61 8.04
CA ASN A 96 14.08 9.49 8.25
C ASN A 96 13.51 8.97 6.92
N GLN A 97 13.53 7.64 6.77
CA GLN A 97 12.85 6.95 5.68
C GLN A 97 11.33 7.14 5.79
N GLY A 98 10.64 7.22 4.67
CA GLY A 98 9.20 7.46 4.61
C GLY A 98 8.79 8.94 4.71
N GLN A 99 9.72 9.85 5.02
CA GLN A 99 9.49 11.29 4.88
C GLN A 99 9.61 11.74 3.42
N THR A 100 9.01 12.89 3.13
CA THR A 100 9.03 13.53 1.80
C THR A 100 10.45 13.83 1.28
N PHE A 101 10.58 14.41 0.10
CA PHE A 101 11.86 14.82 -0.47
C PHE A 101 11.88 16.32 -0.75
N ASN A 102 13.07 16.92 -0.71
CA ASN A 102 13.28 18.22 -1.34
C ASN A 102 13.68 17.99 -2.80
N THR A 103 12.91 18.55 -3.72
CA THR A 103 13.20 18.51 -5.15
C THR A 103 14.34 19.48 -5.48
N LEU A 104 15.39 18.98 -6.13
CA LEU A 104 16.57 19.75 -6.54
C LEU A 104 16.54 20.16 -8.03
N GLY A 105 15.73 19.47 -8.84
CA GLY A 105 15.62 19.70 -10.29
C GLY A 105 14.15 19.77 -10.74
N TYR A 106 13.90 20.46 -11.85
CA TYR A 106 12.57 20.57 -12.43
C TYR A 106 12.64 20.31 -13.93
N THR A 107 11.77 19.43 -14.42
CA THR A 107 11.67 19.08 -15.85
C THR A 107 10.38 19.64 -16.45
N PHE A 108 10.46 20.09 -17.70
CA PHE A 108 9.31 20.67 -18.42
C PHE A 108 8.56 19.64 -19.27
N ASP A 109 8.96 18.36 -19.21
CA ASP A 109 8.42 17.29 -20.07
C ASP A 109 7.01 16.84 -19.66
N LYS A 110 6.60 17.12 -18.41
CA LYS A 110 5.30 16.74 -17.83
C LYS A 110 4.35 17.93 -17.69
N ALA A 111 4.19 18.72 -18.75
CA ALA A 111 3.24 19.82 -18.76
C ALA A 111 1.79 19.30 -18.89
N SER A 112 1.04 19.32 -17.80
CA SER A 112 -0.41 19.06 -17.82
C SER A 112 -1.19 20.33 -18.15
N LEU A 113 -2.20 20.21 -19.02
CA LEU A 113 -3.16 21.27 -19.30
C LEU A 113 -4.22 21.41 -18.20
N TYR A 114 -4.32 20.40 -17.32
CA TYR A 114 -5.26 20.38 -16.20
C TYR A 114 -4.57 20.78 -14.89
N PRO A 115 -5.26 21.49 -13.98
CA PRO A 115 -4.70 21.78 -12.67
C PRO A 115 -4.56 20.48 -11.90
N GLU A 116 -3.34 20.12 -11.52
CA GLU A 116 -3.11 18.97 -10.63
C GLU A 116 -3.19 19.43 -9.17
N PHE A 117 -3.38 18.48 -8.26
CA PHE A 117 -3.56 18.75 -6.83
C PHE A 117 -2.45 19.64 -6.24
N GLY A 118 -2.85 20.56 -5.36
CA GLY A 118 -1.92 21.42 -4.61
C GLY A 118 -1.11 20.64 -3.56
N ALA A 119 -0.21 21.32 -2.85
CA ALA A 119 0.62 20.75 -1.77
C ALA A 119 1.45 19.50 -2.14
N ARG A 120 1.89 19.41 -3.41
CA ARG A 120 2.68 18.28 -3.94
C ARG A 120 3.98 17.97 -3.20
N ALA A 121 4.48 18.91 -2.41
CA ALA A 121 5.65 18.70 -1.56
C ALA A 121 5.48 17.56 -0.54
N LYS A 122 4.29 16.96 -0.39
CA LYS A 122 4.04 15.75 0.42
C LYS A 122 3.56 14.55 -0.39
N HIS A 123 3.50 14.65 -1.72
CA HIS A 123 2.84 13.67 -2.58
C HIS A 123 3.77 12.56 -3.11
N PHE A 124 5.03 12.48 -2.68
CA PHE A 124 5.98 11.46 -3.17
C PHE A 124 5.56 10.02 -2.86
N ASN A 125 4.68 9.81 -1.87
CA ASN A 125 4.26 8.49 -1.42
C ASN A 125 2.92 8.07 -2.02
N TYR A 126 2.39 8.85 -2.96
CA TYR A 126 1.10 8.57 -3.60
C TYR A 126 1.34 7.99 -4.98
N TYR A 127 0.77 6.82 -5.22
CA TYR A 127 0.72 6.24 -6.55
C TYR A 127 -0.33 6.93 -7.40
N GLN A 128 0.07 7.37 -8.59
CA GLN A 128 -0.83 7.79 -9.64
C GLN A 128 -1.23 6.57 -10.49
N THR A 129 -2.17 6.75 -11.43
CA THR A 129 -2.66 5.65 -12.26
C THR A 129 -1.53 5.03 -13.09
N GLU A 130 -0.58 5.85 -13.51
CA GLU A 130 0.58 5.47 -14.31
C GLU A 130 1.61 4.65 -13.52
N ASP A 131 1.59 4.72 -12.18
CA ASP A 131 2.51 4.01 -11.30
C ASP A 131 2.03 2.58 -10.96
N ILE A 132 0.77 2.24 -11.27
CA ILE A 132 0.17 0.95 -10.94
C ILE A 132 0.44 -0.07 -12.06
N ASN A 133 1.06 -1.19 -11.68
CA ASN A 133 1.26 -2.33 -12.57
C ASN A 133 0.23 -3.44 -12.33
N TYR A 134 -0.07 -4.20 -13.38
CA TYR A 134 -0.89 -5.41 -13.30
C TYR A 134 -0.02 -6.65 -13.46
N TYR A 135 -0.41 -7.75 -12.83
CA TYR A 135 0.40 -8.96 -12.77
C TYR A 135 -0.37 -10.17 -13.27
N ARG A 136 0.28 -10.95 -14.15
CA ARG A 136 -0.16 -12.30 -14.51
C ARG A 136 0.90 -13.26 -14.03
N VAL A 137 0.59 -14.01 -12.97
CA VAL A 137 1.50 -14.94 -12.31
C VAL A 137 1.02 -16.37 -12.49
N ALA A 138 1.95 -17.29 -12.76
CA ALA A 138 1.64 -18.72 -12.88
C ALA A 138 1.33 -19.39 -11.53
N THR A 139 1.89 -18.84 -10.45
CA THR A 139 1.67 -19.27 -9.07
C THR A 139 1.37 -18.06 -8.19
N PRO A 140 0.58 -18.20 -7.11
CA PRO A 140 0.49 -17.16 -6.08
C PRO A 140 1.89 -16.76 -5.63
N THR A 141 2.25 -15.50 -5.84
CA THR A 141 3.61 -14.97 -5.65
C THR A 141 3.50 -13.61 -5.00
N THR A 142 4.46 -13.28 -4.15
CA THR A 142 4.56 -12.00 -3.47
C THR A 142 5.99 -11.49 -3.60
N GLU A 143 6.15 -10.22 -3.94
CA GLU A 143 7.44 -9.54 -3.97
C GLU A 143 7.62 -8.75 -2.67
N LEU A 144 8.71 -9.02 -1.93
CA LEU A 144 9.04 -8.34 -0.69
C LEU A 144 10.27 -7.46 -0.86
N MET A 145 10.12 -6.16 -0.60
CA MET A 145 11.24 -5.26 -0.38
C MET A 145 11.39 -5.03 1.12
N TYR A 146 12.56 -5.36 1.65
CA TYR A 146 12.87 -5.15 3.07
C TYR A 146 14.16 -4.34 3.22
N ARG A 147 14.09 -3.22 3.93
CA ARG A 147 15.25 -2.37 4.21
C ARG A 147 15.31 -2.00 5.69
N SER A 148 16.47 -2.20 6.29
CA SER A 148 16.77 -1.76 7.65
C SER A 148 17.22 -0.29 7.67
N GLY A 149 16.80 0.47 8.67
CA GLY A 149 17.35 1.79 9.00
C GLY A 149 18.76 1.71 9.58
N LEU A 150 19.47 2.84 9.57
CA LEU A 150 20.86 2.92 10.05
C LEU A 150 20.97 2.88 11.59
N GLU A 151 20.00 3.47 12.29
CA GLU A 151 19.91 3.46 13.77
C GLU A 151 18.62 2.81 14.26
N GLN A 152 17.47 3.25 13.74
CA GLN A 152 16.16 2.72 14.10
C GLN A 152 15.20 2.80 12.90
N GLY A 153 14.25 1.86 12.85
CA GLY A 153 13.22 1.80 11.81
C GLY A 153 13.47 0.70 10.78
N GLN A 154 12.39 0.16 10.25
CA GLN A 154 12.39 -0.87 9.21
C GLN A 154 11.32 -0.48 8.19
N VAL A 155 11.62 -0.70 6.92
CA VAL A 155 10.66 -0.55 5.83
C VAL A 155 10.46 -1.91 5.20
N LEU A 156 9.20 -2.35 5.20
CA LEU A 156 8.74 -3.52 4.46
C LEU A 156 7.66 -3.07 3.51
N ASP A 157 7.81 -3.43 2.25
CA ASP A 157 6.81 -3.24 1.21
C ASP A 157 6.57 -4.56 0.49
N ALA A 158 5.30 -4.90 0.28
CA ALA A 158 4.86 -6.19 -0.23
C ALA A 158 3.84 -5.98 -1.35
N ILE A 159 4.09 -6.58 -2.51
CA ILE A 159 3.23 -6.55 -3.70
C ILE A 159 2.80 -7.97 -4.05
#